data_AF-A0A9J7AL45-F1
#
_entry.id   AF-A0A9J7AL45-F1
#
_cell.length_a   1.000
_cell.length_b   1.000
_cell.length_c   1.000
_cell.angle_alpha   90.00
_cell.angle_beta   90.00
_cell.angle_gamma   90.00
#
_symmetry.space_group_name_H-M   'P 1'
#
loop_
_entity.id
_entity.type
_entity.pdbx_description
1 polymer ?
#
loop_
_entity_poly.entity_id
_entity_poly.type
_entity_poly.pdbx_seq_one_letter_code
_entity_poly.pdbx_strand_id
1 'polypeptide(L)' 'MEAAIKFEGHEEVVSFDQNGNVVVKKESQMSKKLMARRAIEAHRERKCLESELEDYYFEEM' A
#
# COMPACT_ATOMS: atom_id res chain seq x y z
N MET A 1 2.96 17.17 11.48
CA MET A 1 1.98 17.76 10.55
C MET A 1 1.39 16.59 9.78
N GLU A 2 0.26 16.04 10.26
CA GLU A 2 -0.41 14.91 9.61
C GLU A 2 -1.12 15.41 8.36
N ALA A 3 -0.55 15.13 7.19
CA ALA A 3 -1.24 15.34 5.92
C ALA A 3 -2.04 14.08 5.59
N ALA A 4 -3.16 13.86 6.29
CA ALA A 4 -4.20 12.95 5.79
C ALA A 4 -4.87 13.63 4.60
N ILE A 5 -4.24 13.51 3.42
CA ILE A 5 -4.84 13.94 2.15
C ILE A 5 -5.98 12.96 1.87
N LYS A 6 -7.20 13.33 2.29
CA LYS A 6 -8.42 12.73 1.77
C LYS A 6 -8.50 13.08 0.28
N PHE A 7 -7.99 12.18 -0.56
CA PHE A 7 -8.36 12.13 -1.97
C PHE A 7 -9.83 11.68 -2.05
N GLU A 8 -10.76 12.62 -1.89
CA GLU A 8 -12.15 12.43 -2.28
C GLU A 8 -12.20 12.13 -3.78
N GLY A 9 -12.21 10.85 -4.15
CA GLY A 9 -12.48 10.43 -5.53
C GLY A 9 -11.73 9.20 -6.03
N HIS A 10 -10.70 8.72 -5.34
CA HIS A 10 -10.03 7.48 -5.74
C HIS A 10 -10.56 6.32 -4.91
N GLU A 11 -11.34 5.44 -5.54
CA GLU A 11 -11.72 4.17 -4.93
C GLU A 11 -10.46 3.43 -4.48
N GLU A 12 -10.36 3.12 -3.19
CA GLU A 12 -9.29 2.28 -2.66
C GLU A 12 -9.54 0.84 -3.11
N VAL A 13 -8.76 0.39 -4.08
CA VAL A 13 -8.91 -0.92 -4.71
C VAL A 13 -8.02 -1.99 -4.06
N VAL A 14 -6.98 -1.55 -3.36
CA VAL A 14 -5.99 -2.41 -2.70
C VAL A 14 -5.72 -1.83 -1.32
N SER A 15 -5.78 -2.69 -0.30
CA SER A 15 -5.46 -2.38 1.10
C SER A 15 -4.67 -3.52 1.74
N PHE A 16 -4.33 -3.39 3.02
CA PHE A 16 -3.63 -4.43 3.79
C PHE A 16 -4.47 -4.91 4.97
N ASP A 17 -4.42 -6.20 5.27
CA ASP A 17 -4.98 -6.74 6.51
C ASP A 17 -4.03 -6.56 7.71
N GLN A 18 -4.46 -6.98 8.90
CA GLN A 18 -3.68 -6.88 10.13
C GLN A 18 -2.39 -7.71 10.12
N ASN A 19 -2.27 -8.68 9.22
CA ASN A 19 -1.09 -9.52 9.05
C ASN A 19 -0.18 -9.00 7.92
N GLY A 20 -0.53 -7.86 7.31
CA GLY A 20 0.22 -7.29 6.17
C GLY A 20 -0.05 -7.97 4.83
N ASN A 21 -1.09 -8.80 4.72
CA ASN A 21 -1.47 -9.39 3.43
C ASN A 21 -2.21 -8.37 2.57
N VAL A 22 -1.97 -8.41 1.26
CA VAL A 22 -2.67 -7.55 0.29
C VAL A 22 -4.11 -8.03 0.11
N VAL A 23 -5.06 -7.13 0.37
CA VAL A 23 -6.49 -7.32 0.18
C VAL A 23 -6.94 -6.51 -1.02
N VAL A 24 -7.71 -7.13 -1.92
CA VAL A 24 -8.22 -6.48 -3.13
C VAL A 24 -9.74 -6.33 -3.09
N LYS A 25 -10.24 -5.15 -3.45
CA LYS A 25 -11.67 -4.87 -3.52
C LYS A 25 -12.25 -5.43 -4.81
N LYS A 26 -12.82 -6.63 -4.74
CA LYS A 26 -13.39 -7.35 -5.90
C LYS A 26 -14.57 -6.62 -6.56
N GLU A 27 -15.26 -5.78 -5.81
CA GLU A 27 -16.41 -4.99 -6.27
C GLU A 27 -16.00 -3.74 -7.07
N SER A 28 -14.69 -3.45 -7.15
CA SER A 28 -14.20 -2.31 -7.93
C SER A 28 -14.49 -2.52 -9.42
N GLN A 29 -14.81 -1.42 -10.11
CA GLN A 29 -15.00 -1.41 -11.56
C GLN A 29 -13.66 -1.48 -12.35
N MET A 30 -12.52 -1.54 -11.67
CA MET A 30 -11.21 -1.67 -12.32
C MET A 30 -11.01 -3.04 -12.98
N SER A 31 -10.31 -3.04 -14.12
CA SER A 31 -9.92 -4.30 -14.77
C SER A 31 -9.03 -5.16 -13.85
N LYS A 32 -9.16 -6.49 -13.95
CA LYS A 32 -8.34 -7.44 -13.19
C LYS A 32 -6.84 -7.21 -13.36
N LYS A 33 -6.39 -6.82 -14.56
CA LYS A 33 -4.99 -6.51 -14.86
C LYS A 33 -4.51 -5.27 -14.09
N LEU A 34 -5.33 -4.22 -14.06
CA LEU A 34 -5.01 -3.00 -13.32
C LEU A 34 -5.01 -3.26 -11.81
N MET A 35 -5.98 -4.01 -11.29
CA MET A 35 -6.06 -4.42 -9.89
C MET A 35 -4.83 -5.23 -9.46
N ALA A 36 -4.42 -6.22 -10.28
CA ALA A 36 -3.22 -7.01 -10.02
C ALA A 36 -1.95 -6.14 -10.02
N ARG A 37 -1.84 -5.19 -10.98
CA ARG A 37 -0.72 -4.25 -11.02
C ARG A 37 -0.65 -3.39 -9.76
N ARG A 38 -1.79 -2.82 -9.33
CA ARG A 38 -1.88 -2.01 -8.11
C ARG A 38 -1.50 -2.82 -6.87
N ALA A 39 -1.92 -4.07 -6.78
CA ALA A 39 -1.56 -4.97 -5.68
C ALA A 39 -0.04 -5.20 -5.59
N ILE A 40 0.62 -5.39 -6.74
CA ILE A 40 2.07 -5.56 -6.82
C ILE A 40 2.80 -4.27 -6.42
N GLU A 41 2.34 -3.12 -6.92
CA GLU A 41 2.92 -1.81 -6.61
C GLU A 41 2.83 -1.53 -5.10
N ALA A 42 1.66 -1.70 -4.50
CA ALA A 42 1.46 -1.52 -3.06
C ALA A 42 2.35 -2.46 -2.22
N HIS A 43 2.48 -3.73 -2.61
CA HIS A 43 3.35 -4.67 -1.89
C HIS A 43 4.83 -4.25 -1.92
N ARG A 44 5.32 -3.75 -3.07
CA ARG A 44 6.69 -3.27 -3.22
C ARG A 44 6.94 -2.01 -2.41
N GLU A 45 5.99 -1.07 -2.43
CA GLU A 45 6.08 0.17 -1.67
C GLU A 45 6.16 -0.10 -0.18
N ARG A 46 5.28 -0.97 0.36
CA ARG A 46 5.35 -1.39 1.78
C ARG A 46 6.73 -1.97 2.13
N LYS A 47 7.27 -2.86 1.28
CA LYS A 47 8.58 -3.47 1.52
C LYS A 47 9.73 -2.46 1.47
N CYS A 48 9.63 -1.46 0.58
CA CYS A 48 10.61 -0.37 0.52
C CYS A 48 10.59 0.43 1.82
N LEU A 49 9.41 0.84 2.27
CA LEU A 49 9.23 1.58 3.52
C LEU A 49 9.70 0.78 4.74
N GLU A 50 9.46 -0.53 4.78
CA GLU A 50 9.97 -1.39 5.85
C GLU A 50 11.51 -1.42 5.88
N SER A 51 12.16 -1.53 4.71
CA SER A 51 13.61 -1.45 4.62
C SER A 51 14.15 -0.09 5.06
N GLU A 52 13.52 1.00 4.63
CA GLU A 52 13.92 2.36 5.00
C GLU A 52 13.75 2.62 6.50
N LEU A 53 12.69 2.09 7.11
CA LEU A 53 12.49 2.13 8.55
C LEU A 53 13.55 1.32 9.29
N GLU A 54 13.83 0.10 8.84
CA GLU A 54 14.90 -0.73 9.40
C GLU A 54 16.23 0.03 9.36
N ASP A 55 16.63 0.53 8.18
CA ASP A 55 17.87 1.29 8.00
C ASP A 55 17.92 2.51 8.94
N TYR A 56 16.84 3.28 9.05
CA TYR A 56 16.75 4.42 9.97
C TYR A 56 16.99 4.03 11.44
N TYR A 57 16.36 2.94 11.91
CA TYR A 57 16.55 2.48 13.29
C TYR A 57 17.91 1.82 13.54
N PHE A 58 18.52 1.22 12.51
CA PHE A 58 19.86 0.63 12.61
C PHE A 58 20.98 1.67 12.52
N GLU A 59 20.79 2.80 11.84
CA GLU A 59 21.76 3.91 11.80
C GLU A 59 21.80 4.75 13.09
N GLU A 60 20.74 4.73 13.91
CA GLU A 60 20.68 5.43 15.21
C GLU A 60 21.24 4.63 16.41
N MET A 61 21.73 3.39 16.20
CA MET A 61 22.42 2.56 17.21
C MET A 61 23.95 2.56 17.05
#